data_AF-A0A8H6GG66-F1
#
_entry.id   AF-A0A8H6GG66-F1
#
_cell.length_a   1.000
_cell.length_b   1.000
_cell.length_c   1.000
_cell.angle_alpha   90.00
_cell.angle_beta   90.00
_cell.angle_gamma   90.00
#
_symmetry.space_group_name_H-M   'P 1'
#
loop_
_entity.id
_entity.type
_entity.pdbx_description
1 polymer ?
#
loop_
_entity_poly.entity_id
_entity_poly.type
_entity_poly.pdbx_seq_one_letter_code
_entity_poly.pdbx_strand_id
1 'polypeptide(L)'
;MTEIDTEVFIIGGGNALVHRLIAFFLIGLPTSSAAALAARLKTFGVESIMAERNARIGDNWAKRYDCMKFHVPTSFCDMPYMGYPEELRGLHRLGKDELANHLAQYVASFNLNVITSATVQSTVYDKSSAKWTIELQTPAGAVTVTAKQLVQATGVSSQKPYVPTIANAEIYKGVNIHSSGYKNGRILVGQGVKSVLIIGSANTAFDILGDCYAAGLESTMVVRSLTYICPFEYICNDVSLGAYNFDVARGDRMFLMLPSAVEGQLARNLFRVLASKEPDRYTTLKEAGFPVLDSADPNQALFSNLIEKAGGHYVDVGATDIIARGKASVKAGVEPIAFNQSGLRFSDGSSAAADAVIWCTGFADRDVRSVAAEILGGEKHTASDERILGPREIADRLDATWGVDSEGEIRGMWKRHLRLENYWVMGGYTQQHRWHSRTLALQIKAALEGILPPAYRETLGRD
;
A
#
# COMPACT_ATOMS: atom_id res chain seq x y z
N MET A 1 -25.29 -3.15 -23.85
CA MET A 1 -24.07 -3.79 -23.32
C MET A 1 -22.95 -3.37 -24.25
N THR A 2 -21.92 -2.72 -23.73
CA THR A 2 -20.77 -2.27 -24.55
C THR A 2 -19.71 -3.35 -24.53
N GLU A 3 -19.19 -3.74 -25.69
CA GLU A 3 -18.13 -4.73 -25.82
C GLU A 3 -16.82 -4.07 -26.25
N ILE A 4 -15.71 -4.48 -25.64
CA ILE A 4 -14.37 -3.96 -25.89
C ILE A 4 -13.42 -5.15 -26.05
N ASP A 5 -12.58 -5.15 -27.08
CA ASP A 5 -11.48 -6.09 -27.26
C ASP A 5 -10.15 -5.35 -27.11
N THR A 6 -9.19 -5.92 -26.40
CA THR A 6 -7.88 -5.30 -26.16
C THR A 6 -6.80 -6.36 -25.96
N GLU A 7 -5.53 -6.00 -26.13
CA GLU A 7 -4.44 -6.96 -25.87
C GLU A 7 -4.24 -7.20 -24.38
N VAL A 8 -4.30 -6.13 -23.58
CA VAL A 8 -4.04 -6.16 -22.14
C VAL A 8 -5.12 -5.42 -21.35
N PHE A 9 -5.76 -6.09 -20.41
CA PHE A 9 -6.62 -5.45 -19.43
C PHE A 9 -5.92 -5.33 -18.08
N ILE A 10 -5.94 -4.13 -17.49
CA ILE A 10 -5.29 -3.84 -16.21
C ILE A 10 -6.33 -3.42 -15.17
N ILE A 11 -6.47 -4.20 -14.10
CA ILE A 11 -7.35 -3.87 -12.97
C ILE A 11 -6.59 -2.91 -12.04
N GLY A 12 -6.85 -1.61 -12.17
CA GLY A 12 -6.19 -0.56 -11.41
C GLY A 12 -6.88 -0.19 -10.09
N GLY A 13 -8.17 -0.47 -9.91
CA GLY A 13 -8.90 -0.27 -8.64
C GLY A 13 -9.58 -1.56 -8.18
N GLY A 14 -9.35 -2.01 -6.94
CA GLY A 14 -9.94 -3.26 -6.41
C GLY A 14 -11.44 -3.17 -6.10
N ASN A 15 -12.15 -4.31 -6.04
CA ASN A 15 -13.61 -4.36 -5.81
C ASN A 15 -14.07 -4.18 -4.37
N ALA A 16 -13.18 -4.17 -3.37
CA ALA A 16 -13.61 -4.12 -1.98
C ALA A 16 -14.45 -2.85 -1.72
N LEU A 17 -15.69 -3.04 -1.26
CA LEU A 17 -16.76 -2.06 -0.97
C LEU A 17 -16.40 -0.95 0.04
N VAL A 18 -15.12 -0.79 0.35
CA VAL A 18 -14.63 0.26 1.24
C VAL A 18 -14.33 1.49 0.40
N HIS A 19 -15.24 2.47 0.44
CA HIS A 19 -15.20 3.75 -0.26
C HIS A 19 -13.93 4.62 -0.06
N ARG A 20 -12.89 4.17 0.66
CA ARG A 20 -11.76 5.00 1.11
C ARG A 20 -10.50 4.14 1.32
N LEU A 21 -9.52 4.22 0.42
CA LEU A 21 -8.23 3.51 0.52
C LEU A 21 -7.32 4.23 1.54
N ILE A 22 -6.76 3.51 2.53
CA ILE A 22 -5.87 3.86 3.71
C ILE A 22 -4.35 3.72 3.56
N ALA A 23 -3.51 4.52 4.24
CA ALA A 23 -2.06 4.63 4.13
C ALA A 23 -1.28 3.45 4.73
N PHE A 24 -0.47 2.81 3.89
CA PHE A 24 0.76 2.12 4.26
C PHE A 24 1.88 2.65 3.37
N PHE A 25 3.11 2.56 3.86
CA PHE A 25 4.31 2.93 3.14
C PHE A 25 4.30 2.21 1.80
N LEU A 26 3.90 2.94 0.75
CA LEU A 26 4.03 2.60 -0.66
C LEU A 26 3.40 1.26 -1.13
N ILE A 27 2.94 0.32 -0.29
CA ILE A 27 2.30 -0.92 -0.73
C ILE A 27 0.86 -0.61 -1.13
N GLY A 28 0.57 -0.78 -2.40
CA GLY A 28 -0.77 -0.59 -2.95
C GLY A 28 -1.04 0.84 -3.38
N LEU A 29 -0.33 1.26 -4.44
CA LEU A 29 -0.66 2.41 -5.27
C LEU A 29 -1.34 1.89 -6.53
N PRO A 30 -2.63 1.53 -6.47
CA PRO A 30 -3.20 0.62 -7.43
C PRO A 30 -3.18 1.23 -8.84
N THR A 31 -3.75 2.44 -8.91
CA THR A 31 -3.82 3.28 -10.10
C THR A 31 -2.44 3.76 -10.58
N SER A 32 -1.48 4.05 -9.68
CA SER A 32 -0.12 4.46 -10.09
C SER A 32 0.63 3.30 -10.73
N SER A 33 0.58 2.11 -10.14
CA SER A 33 1.24 0.92 -10.68
C SER A 33 0.68 0.52 -12.05
N ALA A 34 -0.65 0.63 -12.22
CA ALA A 34 -1.35 0.44 -13.48
C ALA A 34 -0.89 1.47 -14.54
N ALA A 35 -0.86 2.76 -14.18
CA ALA A 35 -0.47 3.83 -15.10
C ALA A 35 0.99 3.71 -15.56
N ALA A 36 1.92 3.35 -14.66
CA ALA A 36 3.31 3.08 -15.03
C ALA A 36 3.40 1.96 -16.07
N LEU A 37 2.68 0.84 -15.86
CA LEU A 37 2.68 -0.28 -16.78
C LEU A 37 2.02 0.08 -18.12
N ALA A 38 0.86 0.73 -18.10
CA ALA A 38 0.15 1.15 -19.32
C ALA A 38 1.02 2.08 -20.19
N ALA A 39 1.75 3.01 -19.58
CA ALA A 39 2.69 3.88 -20.31
C ALA A 39 3.84 3.07 -20.96
N ARG A 40 4.37 2.07 -20.27
CA ARG A 40 5.41 1.16 -20.82
C ARG A 40 4.86 0.30 -21.96
N LEU A 41 3.68 -0.29 -21.81
CA LEU A 41 3.01 -1.07 -22.85
C LEU A 41 2.78 -0.21 -24.11
N LYS A 42 2.25 1.01 -23.93
CA LYS A 42 2.05 1.97 -25.02
C LYS A 42 3.36 2.33 -25.73
N THR A 43 4.45 2.51 -24.98
CA THR A 43 5.79 2.74 -25.57
C THR A 43 6.23 1.58 -26.46
N PHE A 44 5.87 0.35 -26.09
CA PHE A 44 6.19 -0.85 -26.86
C PHE A 44 5.16 -1.21 -27.93
N GLY A 45 4.15 -0.35 -28.16
CA GLY A 45 3.12 -0.56 -29.17
C GLY A 45 2.09 -1.63 -28.79
N VAL A 46 1.95 -1.96 -27.49
CA VAL A 46 0.94 -2.88 -26.99
C VAL A 46 -0.26 -2.09 -26.48
N GLU A 47 -1.45 -2.42 -26.97
CA GLU A 47 -2.69 -1.78 -26.54
C GLU A 47 -3.08 -2.26 -25.14
N SER A 48 -3.49 -1.32 -24.28
CA SER A 48 -3.97 -1.66 -22.94
C SER A 48 -5.10 -0.74 -22.50
N ILE A 49 -6.00 -1.27 -21.67
CA ILE A 49 -7.07 -0.52 -21.02
C ILE A 49 -7.04 -0.78 -19.52
N MET A 50 -7.08 0.30 -18.74
CA MET A 50 -7.16 0.25 -17.28
C MET A 50 -8.60 0.39 -16.80
N ALA A 51 -8.96 -0.28 -15.70
CA ALA A 51 -10.19 0.00 -14.95
C ALA A 51 -9.87 0.62 -13.58
N GLU A 52 -10.55 1.72 -13.26
CA GLU A 52 -10.45 2.44 -12.00
C GLU A 52 -11.84 2.58 -11.37
N ARG A 53 -11.96 2.15 -10.12
CA ARG A 53 -13.23 2.20 -9.38
C ARG A 53 -13.65 3.60 -8.97
N ASN A 54 -12.69 4.51 -8.79
CA ASN A 54 -12.96 5.88 -8.43
C ASN A 54 -13.44 6.67 -9.65
N ALA A 55 -14.21 7.73 -9.38
CA ALA A 55 -14.74 8.61 -10.42
C ALA A 55 -13.67 9.45 -11.13
N ARG A 56 -12.55 9.73 -10.45
CA ARG A 56 -11.43 10.49 -11.01
C ARG A 56 -10.12 9.77 -10.76
N ILE A 57 -9.21 9.87 -11.73
CA ILE A 57 -7.81 9.48 -11.53
C ILE A 57 -7.22 10.29 -10.37
N GLY A 58 -6.47 9.63 -9.50
CA GLY A 58 -5.86 10.24 -8.32
C GLY A 58 -6.77 10.27 -7.08
N ASP A 59 -8.06 9.93 -7.17
CA ASP A 59 -8.95 9.87 -6.01
C ASP A 59 -8.52 8.82 -4.97
N ASN A 60 -7.72 7.81 -5.36
CA ASN A 60 -7.07 6.88 -4.44
C ASN A 60 -6.16 7.62 -3.43
N TRP A 61 -5.66 8.80 -3.80
CA TRP A 61 -4.88 9.72 -2.98
C TRP A 61 -5.73 10.88 -2.45
N ALA A 62 -6.51 11.56 -3.28
CA ALA A 62 -7.25 12.75 -2.86
C ALA A 62 -8.24 12.48 -1.69
N LYS A 63 -8.72 11.23 -1.58
CA LYS A 63 -9.65 10.78 -0.52
C LYS A 63 -8.97 10.40 0.81
N ARG A 64 -7.64 10.43 0.91
CA ARG A 64 -6.89 10.19 2.16
C ARG A 64 -7.20 11.27 3.21
N TYR A 65 -6.77 11.04 4.45
CA TYR A 65 -6.81 12.06 5.50
C TYR A 65 -5.91 13.25 5.14
N ASP A 66 -6.29 14.44 5.55
CA ASP A 66 -5.74 15.69 5.01
C ASP A 66 -4.25 15.87 5.35
N CYS A 67 -3.81 15.38 6.51
CA CYS A 67 -2.41 15.41 6.93
C CYS A 67 -1.51 14.34 6.28
N MET A 68 -2.05 13.50 5.37
CA MET A 68 -1.26 12.41 4.76
C MET A 68 -0.12 12.97 3.93
N LYS A 69 1.09 12.57 4.31
CA LYS A 69 2.32 12.80 3.55
C LYS A 69 3.14 11.53 3.45
N PHE A 70 3.88 11.40 2.35
CA PHE A 70 4.89 10.38 2.23
C PHE A 70 6.04 10.57 3.21
N HIS A 71 6.69 9.46 3.52
CA HIS A 71 7.81 9.37 4.47
C HIS A 71 9.09 8.93 3.74
N VAL A 72 9.20 9.36 2.47
CA VAL A 72 10.33 9.14 1.56
C VAL A 72 10.60 10.44 0.78
N PRO A 73 11.80 10.64 0.22
CA PRO A 73 12.08 11.81 -0.61
C PRO A 73 11.22 11.79 -1.89
N THR A 74 10.83 12.97 -2.38
CA THR A 74 10.01 13.13 -3.60
C THR A 74 10.60 12.41 -4.82
N SER A 75 11.91 12.50 -5.04
CA SER A 75 12.60 11.88 -6.18
C SER A 75 12.47 10.36 -6.23
N PHE A 76 12.34 9.70 -5.07
CA PHE A 76 12.03 8.27 -4.98
C PHE A 76 10.68 7.94 -5.62
N CYS A 77 9.76 8.89 -5.60
CA CYS A 77 8.38 8.77 -6.08
C CYS A 77 8.19 9.10 -7.56
N ASP A 78 9.24 9.40 -8.32
CA ASP A 78 9.11 9.71 -9.75
C ASP A 78 8.48 8.55 -10.55
N MET A 79 7.62 8.87 -11.51
CA MET A 79 7.03 7.89 -12.42
C MET A 79 7.90 7.75 -13.67
N PRO A 80 7.84 6.61 -14.40
CA PRO A 80 8.60 6.51 -15.65
C PRO A 80 8.16 7.60 -16.63
N TYR A 81 9.10 8.28 -17.28
CA TYR A 81 8.86 9.36 -18.27
C TYR A 81 8.38 10.71 -17.72
N MET A 82 7.93 10.78 -16.46
CA MET A 82 7.46 12.03 -15.86
C MET A 82 7.77 12.02 -14.36
N GLY A 83 8.68 12.90 -13.94
CA GLY A 83 9.01 13.13 -12.53
C GLY A 83 8.21 14.26 -11.91
N TYR A 84 8.42 14.49 -10.61
CA TYR A 84 7.91 15.67 -9.92
C TYR A 84 8.76 16.92 -10.24
N PRO A 85 8.19 18.13 -10.06
CA PRO A 85 8.95 19.37 -10.19
C PRO A 85 10.20 19.42 -9.31
N GLU A 86 11.26 20.09 -9.80
CA GLU A 86 12.56 20.17 -9.14
C GLU A 86 12.46 20.80 -7.74
N GLU A 87 11.60 21.80 -7.59
CA GLU A 87 11.34 22.51 -6.33
C GLU A 87 10.79 21.61 -5.21
N LEU A 88 10.24 20.45 -5.56
CA LEU A 88 9.75 19.47 -4.61
C LEU A 88 10.82 18.42 -4.24
N ARG A 89 12.05 18.51 -4.75
CA ARG A 89 13.13 17.56 -4.39
C ARG A 89 13.74 17.87 -3.03
N GLY A 90 14.53 16.91 -2.51
CA GLY A 90 15.15 17.02 -1.19
C GLY A 90 14.25 16.49 -0.06
N LEU A 91 14.03 17.31 0.98
CA LEU A 91 13.32 16.92 2.21
C LEU A 91 11.79 17.11 2.15
N HIS A 92 11.26 17.57 1.01
CA HIS A 92 9.81 17.69 0.84
C HIS A 92 9.15 16.31 0.93
N ARG A 93 7.97 16.28 1.53
CA ARG A 93 7.16 15.07 1.73
C ARG A 93 5.86 15.24 0.98
N LEU A 94 5.72 14.50 -0.13
CA LEU A 94 4.56 14.57 -1.02
C LEU A 94 3.25 14.32 -0.25
N GLY A 95 2.34 15.28 -0.30
CA GLY A 95 1.01 15.20 0.26
C GLY A 95 0.01 14.49 -0.65
N LYS A 96 -1.18 14.18 -0.11
CA LYS A 96 -2.24 13.47 -0.84
C LYS A 96 -2.65 14.15 -2.16
N ASP A 97 -2.68 15.48 -2.20
CA ASP A 97 -3.15 16.23 -3.37
C ASP A 97 -2.06 16.34 -4.44
N GLU A 98 -0.78 16.44 -4.05
CA GLU A 98 0.35 16.40 -4.98
C GLU A 98 0.42 15.05 -5.70
N LEU A 99 0.24 13.96 -4.96
CA LEU A 99 0.18 12.59 -5.51
C LEU A 99 -1.03 12.41 -6.45
N ALA A 100 -2.20 12.92 -6.06
CA ALA A 100 -3.41 12.84 -6.87
C ALA A 100 -3.24 13.61 -8.20
N ASN A 101 -2.76 14.84 -8.11
CA ASN A 101 -2.59 15.73 -9.25
C ASN A 101 -1.54 15.19 -10.21
N HIS A 102 -0.40 14.72 -9.71
CA HIS A 102 0.65 14.14 -10.55
C HIS A 102 0.13 12.91 -11.31
N LEU A 103 -0.62 12.02 -10.66
CA LEU A 103 -1.18 10.85 -11.34
C LEU A 103 -2.22 11.21 -12.42
N ALA A 104 -3.08 12.20 -12.14
CA ALA A 104 -4.05 12.69 -13.11
C ALA A 104 -3.35 13.32 -14.33
N GLN A 105 -2.33 14.14 -14.10
CA GLN A 105 -1.49 14.73 -15.15
C GLN A 105 -0.77 13.65 -15.96
N TYR A 106 -0.18 12.66 -15.29
CA TYR A 106 0.51 11.54 -15.93
C TYR A 106 -0.39 10.79 -16.92
N VAL A 107 -1.59 10.38 -16.48
CA VAL A 107 -2.56 9.68 -17.35
C VAL A 107 -2.99 10.54 -18.53
N ALA A 108 -3.22 11.83 -18.32
CA ALA A 108 -3.63 12.77 -19.37
C ALA A 108 -2.50 13.02 -20.38
N SER A 109 -1.29 13.32 -19.92
CA SER A 109 -0.14 13.65 -20.77
C SER A 109 0.28 12.50 -21.67
N PHE A 110 0.14 11.25 -21.21
CA PHE A 110 0.42 10.07 -22.03
C PHE A 110 -0.81 9.52 -22.75
N ASN A 111 -1.99 10.15 -22.61
CA ASN A 111 -3.26 9.71 -23.18
C ASN A 111 -3.49 8.20 -22.96
N LEU A 112 -3.46 7.77 -21.69
CA LEU A 112 -3.63 6.36 -21.32
C LEU A 112 -5.12 6.01 -21.23
N ASN A 113 -5.49 4.86 -21.78
CA ASN A 113 -6.89 4.41 -21.79
C ASN A 113 -7.31 3.96 -20.40
N VAL A 114 -8.37 4.57 -19.86
CA VAL A 114 -8.91 4.22 -18.55
C VAL A 114 -10.43 4.33 -18.51
N ILE A 115 -11.08 3.33 -17.92
CA ILE A 115 -12.50 3.33 -17.58
C ILE A 115 -12.62 3.63 -16.09
N THR A 116 -13.05 4.84 -15.76
CA THR A 116 -13.29 5.28 -14.36
C THR A 116 -14.69 4.89 -13.88
N SER A 117 -14.93 4.94 -12.56
CA SER A 117 -16.17 4.47 -11.94
C SER A 117 -16.54 3.02 -12.34
N ALA A 118 -15.53 2.18 -12.58
CA ALA A 118 -15.72 0.82 -13.04
C ALA A 118 -15.47 -0.19 -11.90
N THR A 119 -16.48 -1.01 -11.61
CA THR A 119 -16.38 -2.11 -10.64
C THR A 119 -16.43 -3.43 -11.39
N VAL A 120 -15.45 -4.31 -11.17
CA VAL A 120 -15.43 -5.65 -11.77
C VAL A 120 -16.55 -6.49 -11.16
N GLN A 121 -17.42 -7.06 -12.00
CA GLN A 121 -18.54 -7.91 -11.60
C GLN A 121 -18.21 -9.39 -11.74
N SER A 122 -17.39 -9.76 -12.72
CA SER A 122 -16.99 -11.12 -13.02
C SER A 122 -15.71 -11.10 -13.84
N THR A 123 -14.86 -12.09 -13.64
CA THR A 123 -13.64 -12.33 -14.43
C THR A 123 -13.56 -13.81 -14.72
N VAL A 124 -13.44 -14.14 -15.99
CA VAL A 124 -13.43 -15.52 -16.47
C VAL A 124 -12.23 -15.72 -17.40
N TYR A 125 -11.55 -16.85 -17.26
CA TYR A 125 -10.54 -17.31 -18.21
C TYR A 125 -11.04 -18.53 -18.98
N ASP A 126 -11.03 -18.45 -20.31
CA ASP A 126 -11.32 -19.58 -21.18
C ASP A 126 -10.01 -20.20 -21.69
N LYS A 127 -9.73 -21.43 -21.24
CA LYS A 127 -8.52 -22.17 -21.63
C LYS A 127 -8.50 -22.53 -23.12
N SER A 128 -9.64 -22.64 -23.77
CA SER A 128 -9.73 -23.06 -25.18
C SER A 128 -9.34 -21.93 -26.14
N SER A 129 -9.79 -20.71 -25.83
CA SER A 129 -9.45 -19.52 -26.60
C SER A 129 -8.23 -18.77 -26.06
N ALA A 130 -7.74 -19.13 -24.87
CA ALA A 130 -6.69 -18.45 -24.12
C ALA A 130 -6.99 -16.95 -23.89
N LYS A 131 -8.26 -16.65 -23.60
CA LYS A 131 -8.75 -15.27 -23.42
C LYS A 131 -9.40 -15.06 -22.05
N TRP A 132 -9.29 -13.82 -21.59
CA TRP A 132 -9.95 -13.30 -20.41
C TRP A 132 -11.20 -12.54 -20.81
N THR A 133 -12.29 -12.75 -20.08
CA THR A 133 -13.53 -11.96 -20.19
C THR A 133 -13.81 -11.31 -18.84
N ILE A 134 -13.92 -9.98 -18.83
CA ILE A 134 -14.15 -9.19 -17.63
C ILE A 134 -15.46 -8.41 -17.81
N GLU A 135 -16.39 -8.61 -16.88
CA GLU A 135 -17.62 -7.83 -16.81
C GLU A 135 -17.41 -6.67 -15.85
N LEU A 136 -17.72 -5.45 -16.29
CA LEU A 136 -17.63 -4.22 -15.51
C LEU A 136 -19.01 -3.60 -15.36
N GLN A 137 -19.30 -3.09 -14.16
CA GLN A 137 -20.41 -2.18 -13.94
C GLN A 137 -19.90 -0.74 -13.92
N THR A 138 -20.47 0.11 -14.77
CA THR A 138 -20.21 1.56 -14.80
C THR A 138 -21.53 2.33 -14.60
N PRO A 139 -21.50 3.66 -14.35
CA PRO A 139 -22.70 4.48 -14.33
C PRO A 139 -23.47 4.50 -15.67
N ALA A 140 -22.77 4.26 -16.79
CA ALA A 140 -23.39 4.19 -18.12
C ALA A 140 -23.99 2.81 -18.45
N GLY A 141 -23.78 1.82 -17.58
CA GLY A 141 -24.27 0.45 -17.76
C GLY A 141 -23.15 -0.59 -17.72
N ALA A 142 -23.52 -1.83 -18.07
CA ALA A 142 -22.61 -2.97 -18.14
C ALA A 142 -21.69 -2.89 -19.37
N VAL A 143 -20.40 -3.14 -19.14
CA VAL A 143 -19.34 -3.19 -20.16
C VAL A 143 -18.65 -4.55 -20.04
N THR A 144 -18.44 -5.22 -21.17
CA THR A 144 -17.69 -6.48 -21.24
C THR A 144 -16.39 -6.23 -21.97
N VAL A 145 -15.27 -6.60 -21.34
CA VAL A 145 -13.93 -6.50 -21.91
C VAL A 145 -13.37 -7.88 -22.17
N THR A 146 -12.94 -8.15 -23.39
CA THR A 146 -12.15 -9.34 -23.74
C THR A 146 -10.68 -8.94 -23.86
N ALA A 147 -9.78 -9.74 -23.28
CA ALA A 147 -8.35 -9.49 -23.34
C ALA A 147 -7.51 -10.77 -23.48
N LYS A 148 -6.33 -10.65 -24.09
CA LYS A 148 -5.34 -11.75 -24.14
C LYS A 148 -4.56 -11.87 -22.84
N GLN A 149 -4.34 -10.74 -22.16
CA GLN A 149 -3.52 -10.63 -20.95
C GLN A 149 -4.30 -9.90 -19.86
N LEU A 150 -4.19 -10.38 -18.62
CA LEU A 150 -4.81 -9.77 -17.44
C LEU A 150 -3.75 -9.37 -16.42
N VAL A 151 -3.73 -8.10 -16.03
CA VAL A 151 -2.84 -7.58 -15.00
C VAL A 151 -3.65 -7.11 -13.79
N GLN A 152 -3.38 -7.67 -12.62
CA GLN A 152 -3.89 -7.16 -11.37
C GLN A 152 -2.94 -6.11 -10.81
N ALA A 153 -3.39 -4.85 -10.80
CA ALA A 153 -2.67 -3.68 -10.32
C ALA A 153 -3.44 -3.03 -9.14
N THR A 154 -4.03 -3.82 -8.27
CA THR A 154 -4.97 -3.36 -7.22
C THR A 154 -4.29 -3.00 -5.90
N GLY A 155 -2.99 -3.22 -5.79
CA GLY A 155 -2.24 -3.05 -4.56
C GLY A 155 -2.41 -4.18 -3.54
N VAL A 156 -1.62 -4.12 -2.45
CA VAL A 156 -1.64 -5.09 -1.35
C VAL A 156 -1.81 -4.33 -0.04
N SER A 157 -2.44 -4.94 0.98
CA SER A 157 -2.65 -4.33 2.31
C SER A 157 -3.37 -2.98 2.30
N SER A 158 -4.39 -2.82 1.46
CA SER A 158 -5.11 -1.55 1.30
C SER A 158 -6.63 -1.68 1.09
N GLN A 159 -7.12 -2.90 0.85
CA GLN A 159 -8.51 -3.15 0.47
C GLN A 159 -9.43 -3.38 1.67
N LYS A 160 -8.94 -4.03 2.74
CA LYS A 160 -9.75 -4.45 3.90
C LYS A 160 -9.22 -3.88 5.22
N PRO A 161 -9.76 -2.75 5.71
CA PRO A 161 -9.44 -2.23 7.03
C PRO A 161 -9.52 -3.33 8.09
N TYR A 162 -8.48 -3.44 8.90
CA TYR A 162 -8.46 -4.37 10.02
C TYR A 162 -8.87 -3.63 11.28
N VAL A 163 -10.07 -3.92 11.76
CA VAL A 163 -10.52 -3.53 13.11
C VAL A 163 -10.66 -4.81 13.91
N PRO A 164 -9.92 -4.99 15.02
CA PRO A 164 -10.06 -6.15 15.88
C PRO A 164 -11.50 -6.30 16.36
N THR A 165 -11.97 -7.55 16.54
CA THR A 165 -13.26 -7.80 17.19
C THR A 165 -13.13 -7.48 18.67
N ILE A 166 -13.81 -6.43 19.12
CA ILE A 166 -13.81 -5.97 20.52
C ILE A 166 -15.19 -6.18 21.11
N ALA A 167 -15.26 -6.77 22.30
CA ALA A 167 -16.54 -6.99 22.98
C ALA A 167 -17.26 -5.67 23.31
N ASN A 168 -18.59 -5.71 23.33
CA ASN A 168 -19.47 -4.62 23.76
C ASN A 168 -19.39 -3.32 22.93
N ALA A 169 -19.01 -3.37 21.65
CA ALA A 169 -18.88 -2.16 20.84
C ALA A 169 -20.16 -1.30 20.76
N GLU A 170 -21.33 -1.92 20.91
CA GLU A 170 -22.66 -1.30 20.87
C GLU A 170 -22.98 -0.39 22.06
N ILE A 171 -22.31 -0.56 23.20
CA ILE A 171 -22.55 0.26 24.41
C ILE A 171 -21.79 1.59 24.36
N TYR A 172 -20.73 1.69 23.55
CA TYR A 172 -19.97 2.91 23.36
C TYR A 172 -20.74 3.89 22.46
N LYS A 173 -20.84 5.14 22.90
CA LYS A 173 -21.59 6.19 22.18
C LYS A 173 -20.71 7.26 21.53
N GLY A 174 -19.39 7.19 21.73
CA GLY A 174 -18.44 8.07 21.08
C GLY A 174 -18.15 7.68 19.63
N VAL A 175 -17.25 8.44 19.00
CA VAL A 175 -16.83 8.20 17.61
C VAL A 175 -15.95 6.95 17.56
N ASN A 176 -16.35 5.93 16.81
CA ASN A 176 -15.58 4.70 16.64
C ASN A 176 -15.26 4.50 15.16
N ILE A 177 -14.01 4.76 14.75
CA ILE A 177 -13.61 4.77 13.34
C ILE A 177 -12.27 4.10 13.12
N HIS A 178 -12.11 3.42 11.98
CA HIS A 178 -10.77 3.08 11.49
C HIS A 178 -10.11 4.32 10.89
N SER A 179 -8.77 4.34 10.85
CA SER A 179 -7.99 5.38 10.19
C SER A 179 -8.44 5.65 8.75
N SER A 180 -9.00 4.64 8.06
CA SER A 180 -9.61 4.78 6.72
C SER A 180 -10.84 5.69 6.66
N GLY A 181 -11.54 5.85 7.79
CA GLY A 181 -12.65 6.77 7.97
C GLY A 181 -12.23 8.15 8.46
N TYR A 182 -11.00 8.29 8.98
CA TYR A 182 -10.47 9.55 9.49
C TYR A 182 -10.23 10.55 8.35
N LYS A 183 -10.47 11.83 8.63
CA LYS A 183 -10.28 12.94 7.68
C LYS A 183 -9.29 13.96 8.22
N ASN A 184 -9.63 14.58 9.35
CA ASN A 184 -8.76 15.47 10.11
C ASN A 184 -9.33 15.66 11.53
N GLY A 185 -8.51 16.17 12.45
CA GLY A 185 -8.86 16.42 13.84
C GLY A 185 -9.88 17.56 14.00
N ARG A 186 -9.90 18.54 13.09
CA ARG A 186 -10.87 19.66 13.14
C ARG A 186 -12.32 19.18 12.98
N ILE A 187 -12.56 18.16 12.16
CA ILE A 187 -13.89 17.53 12.03
C ILE A 187 -14.31 16.88 13.34
N LEU A 188 -13.39 16.19 14.04
CA LEU A 188 -13.69 15.60 15.34
C LEU A 188 -14.03 16.69 16.37
N VAL A 189 -13.25 17.76 16.43
CA VAL A 189 -13.56 18.93 17.28
C VAL A 189 -14.95 19.50 16.96
N GLY A 190 -15.29 19.63 15.68
CA GLY A 190 -16.62 20.08 15.23
C GLY A 190 -17.75 19.13 15.62
N GLN A 191 -17.46 17.85 15.90
CA GLN A 191 -18.40 16.86 16.44
C GLN A 191 -18.46 16.87 17.98
N GLY A 192 -17.74 17.77 18.64
CA GLY A 192 -17.68 17.88 20.10
C GLY A 192 -16.70 16.93 20.77
N VAL A 193 -15.86 16.22 20.00
CA VAL A 193 -14.78 15.38 20.54
C VAL A 193 -13.73 16.26 21.21
N LYS A 194 -13.33 15.90 22.43
CA LYS A 194 -12.25 16.55 23.18
C LYS A 194 -11.06 15.62 23.39
N SER A 195 -11.33 14.32 23.51
CA SER A 195 -10.35 13.29 23.82
C SER A 195 -10.38 12.14 22.82
N VAL A 196 -9.20 11.62 22.45
CA VAL A 196 -9.04 10.55 21.46
C VAL A 196 -8.12 9.42 21.95
N LEU A 197 -8.53 8.16 21.73
CA LEU A 197 -7.65 6.99 21.78
C LEU A 197 -7.20 6.62 20.37
N ILE A 198 -5.89 6.68 20.13
CA ILE A 198 -5.27 6.28 18.86
C ILE A 198 -4.69 4.88 19.04
N ILE A 199 -5.30 3.87 18.42
CA ILE A 199 -4.90 2.46 18.60
C ILE A 199 -3.89 2.07 17.52
N GLY A 200 -2.63 1.89 17.90
CA GLY A 200 -1.51 1.58 17.00
C GLY A 200 -0.39 2.61 17.10
N SER A 201 0.76 2.28 16.49
CA SER A 201 2.02 3.03 16.65
C SER A 201 2.87 3.11 15.37
N ALA A 202 2.29 2.79 14.21
CA ALA A 202 2.98 2.95 12.92
C ALA A 202 2.75 4.36 12.33
N ASN A 203 3.28 4.63 11.14
CA ASN A 203 3.16 5.94 10.43
C ASN A 203 1.78 6.60 10.55
N THR A 204 0.70 5.89 10.19
CA THR A 204 -0.67 6.43 10.26
C THR A 204 -1.07 6.88 11.67
N ALA A 205 -0.64 6.17 12.72
CA ALA A 205 -0.95 6.55 14.09
C ALA A 205 -0.24 7.85 14.50
N PHE A 206 1.01 8.03 14.07
CA PHE A 206 1.78 9.25 14.34
C PHE A 206 1.32 10.45 13.50
N ASP A 207 0.91 10.25 12.24
CA ASP A 207 0.31 11.30 11.42
C ASP A 207 -0.99 11.81 12.06
N ILE A 208 -1.86 10.89 12.51
CA ILE A 208 -3.11 11.22 13.18
C ILE A 208 -2.85 11.84 14.56
N LEU A 209 -1.85 11.37 15.31
CA LEU A 209 -1.44 11.99 16.57
C LEU A 209 -1.06 13.45 16.37
N GLY A 210 -0.22 13.73 15.37
CA GLY A 210 0.18 15.09 15.02
C GLY A 210 -0.99 16.00 14.67
N ASP A 211 -1.93 15.50 13.86
CA ASP A 211 -3.11 16.26 13.44
C ASP A 211 -4.12 16.47 14.59
N CYS A 212 -4.36 15.45 15.42
CA CYS A 212 -5.20 15.57 16.61
C CYS A 212 -4.61 16.55 17.64
N TYR A 213 -3.30 16.49 17.89
CA TYR A 213 -2.62 17.44 18.75
C TYR A 213 -2.72 18.88 18.20
N ALA A 214 -2.49 19.08 16.91
CA ALA A 214 -2.62 20.39 16.26
C ALA A 214 -4.07 20.93 16.29
N ALA A 215 -5.08 20.05 16.34
CA ALA A 215 -6.48 20.40 16.51
C ALA A 215 -6.87 20.68 17.97
N GLY A 216 -5.97 20.48 18.94
CA GLY A 216 -6.23 20.70 20.37
C GLY A 216 -6.93 19.53 21.07
N LEU A 217 -6.89 18.31 20.49
CA LEU A 217 -7.49 17.11 21.10
C LEU A 217 -6.54 16.47 22.11
N GLU A 218 -7.07 16.12 23.28
CA GLU A 218 -6.36 15.32 24.28
C GLU A 218 -6.15 13.91 23.73
N SER A 219 -4.91 13.58 23.41
CA SER A 219 -4.59 12.36 22.66
C SER A 219 -3.86 11.35 23.54
N THR A 220 -4.35 10.11 23.52
CA THR A 220 -3.64 8.96 24.11
C THR A 220 -3.35 7.92 23.03
N MET A 221 -2.08 7.59 22.82
CA MET A 221 -1.69 6.51 21.93
C MET A 221 -1.64 5.19 22.69
N VAL A 222 -2.34 4.17 22.18
CA VAL A 222 -2.34 2.81 22.74
C VAL A 222 -1.42 1.93 21.91
N VAL A 223 -0.41 1.38 22.56
CA VAL A 223 0.69 0.65 21.91
C VAL A 223 0.81 -0.75 22.50
N ARG A 224 0.49 -1.77 21.70
CA ARG A 224 0.54 -3.17 22.14
C ARG A 224 1.95 -3.67 22.43
N SER A 225 2.88 -3.35 21.56
CA SER A 225 4.22 -3.97 21.52
C SER A 225 5.27 -2.95 21.15
N LEU A 226 6.55 -3.35 21.27
CA LEU A 226 7.66 -2.57 20.78
C LEU A 226 7.45 -2.11 19.33
N THR A 227 7.81 -0.86 19.06
CA THR A 227 7.67 -0.21 17.75
C THR A 227 9.05 0.19 17.25
N TYR A 228 9.41 -0.28 16.05
CA TYR A 228 10.64 0.16 15.40
C TYR A 228 10.47 1.58 14.85
N ILE A 229 11.33 2.51 15.28
CA ILE A 229 11.33 3.89 14.81
C ILE A 229 12.68 4.18 14.14
N CYS A 230 12.65 4.79 12.96
CA CYS A 230 13.84 5.28 12.29
C CYS A 230 13.66 6.72 11.83
N PRO A 231 14.66 7.60 11.97
CA PRO A 231 14.57 8.99 11.51
C PRO A 231 14.36 9.14 10.01
N PHE A 232 13.56 10.12 9.60
CA PHE A 232 13.42 10.49 8.19
C PHE A 232 14.76 10.91 7.56
N GLU A 233 15.67 11.50 8.34
CA GLU A 233 17.01 11.85 7.88
C GLU A 233 17.84 10.62 7.48
N TYR A 234 17.58 9.46 8.07
CA TYR A 234 18.27 8.21 7.70
C TYR A 234 17.73 7.68 6.37
N ILE A 235 16.42 7.82 6.14
CA ILE A 235 15.79 7.54 4.85
C ILE A 235 16.37 8.43 3.76
N CYS A 236 16.49 9.73 4.04
CA CYS A 236 16.97 10.75 3.11
C CYS A 236 18.50 10.86 3.01
N ASN A 237 19.26 10.00 3.67
CA ASN A 237 20.71 9.99 3.57
C ASN A 237 21.17 9.72 2.11
N ASP A 238 22.26 10.36 1.66
CA ASP A 238 22.77 10.26 0.28
C ASP A 238 23.17 8.85 -0.15
N VAL A 239 23.50 7.96 0.79
CA VAL A 239 23.76 6.53 0.52
C VAL A 239 22.56 5.62 0.83
N SER A 240 21.40 6.24 1.12
CA SER A 240 20.07 5.64 1.23
C SER A 240 19.18 6.23 0.13
N LEU A 241 17.88 6.42 0.38
CA LEU A 241 16.94 6.98 -0.61
C LEU A 241 17.25 8.43 -1.00
N GLY A 242 18.14 9.14 -0.27
CA GLY A 242 18.67 10.43 -0.70
C GLY A 242 19.43 10.36 -2.03
N ALA A 243 19.97 9.19 -2.40
CA ALA A 243 20.65 8.98 -3.68
C ALA A 243 19.77 9.34 -4.90
N TYR A 244 18.44 9.26 -4.76
CA TYR A 244 17.48 9.61 -5.80
C TYR A 244 17.47 11.09 -6.16
N ASN A 245 17.91 11.97 -5.25
CA ASN A 245 17.99 13.40 -5.52
C ASN A 245 19.08 13.76 -6.54
N PHE A 246 20.06 12.87 -6.78
CA PHE A 246 21.14 13.11 -7.75
C PHE A 246 20.78 12.62 -9.15
N ASP A 247 20.34 11.37 -9.26
CA ASP A 247 19.88 10.77 -10.52
C ASP A 247 18.97 9.58 -10.18
N VAL A 248 17.71 9.67 -10.56
CA VAL A 248 16.69 8.64 -10.31
C VAL A 248 17.08 7.31 -10.95
N ALA A 249 17.65 7.33 -12.16
CA ALA A 249 18.03 6.11 -12.86
C ALA A 249 19.24 5.44 -12.20
N ARG A 250 20.19 6.22 -11.67
CA ARG A 250 21.29 5.70 -10.86
C ARG A 250 20.80 5.15 -9.53
N GLY A 251 19.88 5.84 -8.86
CA GLY A 251 19.23 5.32 -7.65
C GLY A 251 18.61 3.95 -7.90
N ASP A 252 17.83 3.80 -8.97
CA ASP A 252 17.23 2.52 -9.34
C ASP A 252 18.28 1.42 -9.54
N ARG A 253 19.38 1.71 -10.23
CA ARG A 253 20.49 0.75 -10.38
C ARG A 253 21.17 0.40 -9.07
N MET A 254 21.30 1.35 -8.14
CA MET A 254 21.93 1.11 -6.85
C MET A 254 21.12 0.17 -5.96
N PHE A 255 19.79 0.30 -5.96
CA PHE A 255 18.92 -0.43 -5.03
C PHE A 255 18.28 -1.68 -5.65
N LEU A 256 17.93 -1.65 -6.94
CA LEU A 256 17.15 -2.72 -7.58
C LEU A 256 17.97 -3.67 -8.48
N MET A 257 19.31 -3.55 -8.48
CA MET A 257 20.21 -4.53 -9.09
C MET A 257 20.77 -5.55 -8.08
N LEU A 258 20.48 -5.39 -6.79
CA LEU A 258 20.89 -6.32 -5.74
C LEU A 258 19.71 -7.19 -5.33
N PRO A 259 19.95 -8.46 -4.94
CA PRO A 259 18.90 -9.25 -4.32
C PRO A 259 18.34 -8.56 -3.08
N SER A 260 17.02 -8.63 -2.89
CA SER A 260 16.34 -7.97 -1.77
C SER A 260 16.92 -8.36 -0.41
N ALA A 261 17.34 -9.62 -0.27
CA ALA A 261 18.02 -10.13 0.94
C ALA A 261 19.38 -9.44 1.22
N VAL A 262 20.08 -8.96 0.19
CA VAL A 262 21.35 -8.23 0.35
C VAL A 262 21.09 -6.74 0.60
N GLU A 263 20.22 -6.12 -0.20
CA GLU A 263 19.85 -4.72 -0.06
C GLU A 263 19.36 -4.40 1.38
N GLY A 264 18.47 -5.23 1.92
CA GLY A 264 17.95 -5.06 3.27
C GLY A 264 19.04 -5.08 4.36
N GLN A 265 20.11 -5.85 4.17
CA GLN A 265 21.24 -5.93 5.11
C GLN A 265 22.15 -4.71 5.02
N LEU A 266 22.38 -4.20 3.81
CA LEU A 266 23.14 -2.96 3.58
C LEU A 266 22.42 -1.77 4.22
N ALA A 267 21.11 -1.64 3.98
CA ALA A 267 20.28 -0.60 4.57
C ALA A 267 20.26 -0.69 6.10
N ARG A 268 20.11 -1.90 6.67
CA ARG A 268 20.20 -2.13 8.13
C ARG A 268 21.54 -1.62 8.69
N ASN A 269 22.65 -2.00 8.07
CA ASN A 269 23.98 -1.63 8.55
C ASN A 269 24.22 -0.13 8.48
N LEU A 270 23.77 0.53 7.41
CA LEU A 270 23.81 1.99 7.31
C LEU A 270 23.05 2.64 8.47
N PHE A 271 21.81 2.24 8.71
CA PHE A 271 20.98 2.86 9.75
C PHE A 271 21.54 2.61 11.14
N ARG A 272 22.16 1.46 11.39
CA ARG A 272 22.88 1.17 12.63
C ARG A 272 24.08 2.11 12.84
N VAL A 273 24.87 2.35 11.79
CA VAL A 273 25.97 3.32 11.85
C VAL A 273 25.46 4.72 12.14
N LEU A 274 24.35 5.13 11.52
CA LEU A 274 23.74 6.44 11.77
C LEU A 274 23.21 6.54 13.21
N ALA A 275 22.47 5.55 13.70
CA ALA A 275 21.97 5.49 15.07
C ALA A 275 23.10 5.51 16.11
N SER A 276 24.24 4.87 15.83
CA SER A 276 25.38 4.88 16.76
C SER A 276 25.98 6.27 17.02
N LYS A 277 25.68 7.25 16.15
CA LYS A 277 26.12 8.64 16.32
C LYS A 277 25.16 9.46 17.20
N GLU A 278 23.98 8.92 17.51
CA GLU A 278 22.91 9.60 18.25
C GLU A 278 22.26 8.63 19.27
N PRO A 279 23.05 8.04 20.20
CA PRO A 279 22.57 6.95 21.06
C PRO A 279 21.39 7.32 21.97
N ASP A 280 21.23 8.60 22.28
CA ASP A 280 20.20 9.10 23.19
C ASP A 280 18.97 9.69 22.49
N ARG A 281 18.88 9.59 21.16
CA ARG A 281 17.82 10.24 20.36
C ARG A 281 16.41 9.94 20.88
N TYR A 282 16.17 8.72 21.35
CA TYR A 282 14.85 8.27 21.83
C TYR A 282 14.78 8.05 23.34
N THR A 283 15.76 8.53 24.12
CA THR A 283 15.77 8.37 25.58
C THR A 283 14.56 9.03 26.24
N THR A 284 14.25 10.28 25.89
CA THR A 284 13.09 11.00 26.43
C THR A 284 11.75 10.36 26.03
N LEU A 285 11.67 9.77 24.84
CA LEU A 285 10.49 9.02 24.39
C LEU A 285 10.29 7.73 25.22
N LYS A 286 11.39 7.02 25.52
CA LYS A 286 11.37 5.83 26.40
C LYS A 286 10.96 6.23 27.83
N GLU A 287 11.51 7.32 28.36
CA GLU A 287 11.18 7.86 29.69
C GLU A 287 9.72 8.30 29.80
N ALA A 288 9.13 8.80 28.70
CA ALA A 288 7.70 9.09 28.59
C ALA A 288 6.82 7.83 28.51
N GLY A 289 7.41 6.63 28.56
CA GLY A 289 6.70 5.34 28.63
C GLY A 289 6.38 4.71 27.26
N PHE A 290 6.92 5.24 26.16
CA PHE A 290 6.69 4.66 24.83
C PHE A 290 7.66 3.49 24.55
N PRO A 291 7.15 2.32 24.09
CA PRO A 291 7.98 1.14 23.86
C PRO A 291 8.67 1.21 22.49
N VAL A 292 9.76 1.96 22.39
CA VAL A 292 10.52 2.17 21.14
C VAL A 292 11.73 1.22 21.02
N LEU A 293 11.91 0.70 19.80
CA LEU A 293 13.18 0.16 19.30
C LEU A 293 13.68 1.09 18.20
N ASP A 294 14.98 1.32 18.14
CA ASP A 294 15.61 2.15 17.09
C ASP A 294 16.59 1.32 16.25
N SER A 295 17.25 1.97 15.29
CA SER A 295 18.17 1.29 14.37
C SER A 295 19.47 0.82 15.00
N ALA A 296 19.74 1.10 16.29
CA ALA A 296 20.88 0.53 17.00
C ALA A 296 20.64 -0.95 17.38
N ASP A 297 19.39 -1.40 17.47
CA ASP A 297 19.07 -2.81 17.70
C ASP A 297 19.44 -3.65 16.47
N PRO A 298 20.35 -4.64 16.59
CA PRO A 298 20.82 -5.43 15.47
C PRO A 298 19.72 -6.29 14.81
N ASN A 299 18.59 -6.51 15.48
CA ASN A 299 17.46 -7.29 14.98
C ASN A 299 16.46 -6.44 14.19
N GLN A 300 16.64 -5.12 14.11
CA GLN A 300 15.74 -4.25 13.37
C GLN A 300 16.28 -3.94 11.97
N ALA A 301 15.42 -4.09 10.97
CA ALA A 301 15.68 -3.71 9.59
C ALA A 301 14.39 -3.17 8.98
N LEU A 302 14.41 -1.91 8.52
CA LEU A 302 13.24 -1.28 7.89
C LEU A 302 12.70 -2.13 6.73
N PHE A 303 13.60 -2.71 5.94
CA PHE A 303 13.27 -3.57 4.82
C PHE A 303 12.40 -4.77 5.25
N SER A 304 12.72 -5.44 6.36
CA SER A 304 11.92 -6.56 6.87
C SER A 304 10.54 -6.10 7.34
N ASN A 305 10.42 -4.94 7.98
CA ASN A 305 9.12 -4.38 8.34
C ASN A 305 8.26 -4.07 7.10
N LEU A 306 8.89 -3.61 6.03
CA LEU A 306 8.25 -3.25 4.76
C LEU A 306 7.78 -4.50 4.00
N ILE A 307 8.67 -5.47 3.76
CA ILE A 307 8.38 -6.62 2.90
C ILE A 307 7.66 -7.75 3.65
N GLU A 308 7.99 -8.02 4.91
CA GLU A 308 7.38 -9.15 5.64
C GLU A 308 6.14 -8.75 6.43
N LYS A 309 6.19 -7.58 7.08
CA LYS A 309 5.11 -7.15 7.99
C LYS A 309 4.13 -6.19 7.34
N ALA A 310 4.51 -5.56 6.22
CA ALA A 310 3.77 -4.45 5.62
C ALA A 310 3.40 -3.38 6.67
N GLY A 311 4.30 -3.09 7.62
CA GLY A 311 4.02 -2.22 8.76
C GLY A 311 4.90 -2.46 9.99
N GLY A 312 4.43 -2.03 11.17
CA GLY A 312 5.14 -2.22 12.43
C GLY A 312 6.39 -1.34 12.58
N HIS A 313 6.46 -0.23 11.85
CA HIS A 313 7.49 0.78 11.98
C HIS A 313 6.90 2.19 11.89
N TYR A 314 7.65 3.17 12.39
CA TYR A 314 7.43 4.59 12.14
C TYR A 314 8.70 5.21 11.56
N VAL A 315 8.54 6.01 10.51
CA VAL A 315 9.58 6.93 10.05
C VAL A 315 9.39 8.26 10.74
N ASP A 316 10.28 8.57 11.67
CA ASP A 316 10.15 9.74 12.52
C ASP A 316 10.37 11.03 11.74
N VAL A 317 9.30 11.80 11.65
CA VAL A 317 9.25 13.14 11.05
C VAL A 317 8.96 14.22 12.10
N GLY A 318 9.16 13.89 13.38
CA GLY A 318 9.05 14.81 14.52
C GLY A 318 7.79 14.63 15.36
N ALA A 319 6.90 13.67 15.06
CA ALA A 319 5.68 13.46 15.86
C ALA A 319 5.96 12.76 17.20
N THR A 320 7.12 12.09 17.34
CA THR A 320 7.57 11.50 18.61
C THR A 320 7.69 12.54 19.74
N ASP A 321 8.08 13.78 19.40
CA ASP A 321 8.25 14.90 20.33
C ASP A 321 6.97 15.23 21.12
N ILE A 322 5.80 14.97 20.54
CA ILE A 322 4.50 15.22 21.20
C ILE A 322 4.39 14.34 22.45
N ILE A 323 4.78 13.07 22.35
CA ILE A 323 4.79 12.14 23.48
C ILE A 323 5.97 12.46 24.41
N ALA A 324 7.17 12.63 23.85
CA ALA A 324 8.39 12.84 24.64
C ALA A 324 8.30 14.09 25.54
N ARG A 325 7.55 15.12 25.13
CA ARG A 325 7.31 16.35 25.91
C ARG A 325 6.04 16.30 26.77
N GLY A 326 5.40 15.14 26.91
CA GLY A 326 4.19 14.95 27.71
C GLY A 326 2.96 15.68 27.18
N LYS A 327 2.91 15.98 25.87
CA LYS A 327 1.76 16.63 25.23
C LYS A 327 0.69 15.64 24.76
N ALA A 328 1.05 14.36 24.65
CA ALA A 328 0.13 13.25 24.49
C ALA A 328 0.53 12.11 25.44
N SER A 329 -0.47 11.37 25.90
CA SER A 329 -0.28 10.23 26.78
C SER A 329 0.00 8.95 25.98
N VAL A 330 0.66 7.98 26.61
CA VAL A 330 0.85 6.64 26.05
C VAL A 330 0.32 5.59 27.00
N LYS A 331 -0.39 4.60 26.45
CA LYS A 331 -0.74 3.37 27.15
C LYS A 331 -0.06 2.19 26.46
N ALA A 332 1.05 1.73 27.02
CA ALA A 332 1.91 0.71 26.42
C ALA A 332 1.64 -0.70 26.98
N GLY A 333 2.00 -1.73 26.21
CA GLY A 333 2.00 -3.14 26.66
C GLY A 333 0.62 -3.74 26.85
N VAL A 334 -0.41 -3.13 26.26
CA VAL A 334 -1.82 -3.51 26.47
C VAL A 334 -2.56 -3.71 25.16
N GLU A 335 -3.58 -4.55 25.21
CA GLU A 335 -4.53 -4.73 24.11
C GLU A 335 -5.93 -4.28 24.54
N PRO A 336 -6.70 -3.58 23.68
CA PRO A 336 -8.12 -3.37 23.90
C PRO A 336 -8.85 -4.71 23.91
N ILE A 337 -9.70 -4.97 24.92
CA ILE A 337 -10.45 -6.23 25.05
C ILE A 337 -11.97 -6.04 25.01
N ALA A 338 -12.47 -4.90 25.45
CA ALA A 338 -13.89 -4.57 25.45
C ALA A 338 -14.11 -3.06 25.44
N PHE A 339 -15.23 -2.61 24.91
CA PHE A 339 -15.74 -1.27 25.16
C PHE A 339 -16.42 -1.19 26.52
N ASN A 340 -16.42 0.01 27.09
CA ASN A 340 -17.34 0.43 28.15
C ASN A 340 -18.15 1.65 27.64
N GLN A 341 -19.01 2.23 28.48
CA GLN A 341 -19.86 3.35 28.04
C GLN A 341 -19.08 4.60 27.58
N SER A 342 -17.84 4.78 28.07
CA SER A 342 -17.04 6.00 27.85
C SER A 342 -15.72 5.77 27.11
N GLY A 343 -15.37 4.55 26.71
CA GLY A 343 -14.12 4.23 26.03
C GLY A 343 -13.79 2.74 26.02
N LEU A 344 -12.54 2.39 26.33
CA LEU A 344 -12.01 1.03 26.21
C LEU A 344 -11.52 0.46 27.54
N ARG A 345 -11.70 -0.85 27.71
CA ARG A 345 -11.06 -1.71 28.71
C ARG A 345 -9.89 -2.46 28.07
N PHE A 346 -8.84 -2.68 28.85
CA PHE A 346 -7.60 -3.27 28.38
C PHE A 346 -7.25 -4.60 29.07
N SER A 347 -6.32 -5.34 28.47
CA SER A 347 -5.83 -6.64 28.93
C SER A 347 -5.22 -6.63 30.34
N ASP A 348 -4.73 -5.49 30.82
CA ASP A 348 -4.20 -5.29 32.19
C ASP A 348 -5.31 -5.01 33.23
N GLY A 349 -6.58 -5.05 32.83
CA GLY A 349 -7.73 -4.76 33.67
C GLY A 349 -8.07 -3.26 33.80
N SER A 350 -7.22 -2.36 33.30
CA SER A 350 -7.46 -0.92 33.33
C SER A 350 -8.47 -0.47 32.27
N SER A 351 -8.84 0.81 32.30
CA SER A 351 -9.73 1.44 31.31
C SER A 351 -9.25 2.84 30.97
N ALA A 352 -9.59 3.32 29.77
CA ALA A 352 -9.39 4.71 29.35
C ALA A 352 -10.66 5.23 28.69
N ALA A 353 -11.12 6.39 29.14
CA ALA A 353 -12.24 7.10 28.55
C ALA A 353 -11.75 7.97 27.38
N ALA A 354 -12.54 8.06 26.32
CA ALA A 354 -12.34 9.03 25.25
C ALA A 354 -13.62 9.24 24.44
N ASP A 355 -13.76 10.44 23.88
CA ASP A 355 -14.88 10.79 23.00
C ASP A 355 -14.75 10.16 21.61
N ALA A 356 -13.52 9.81 21.19
CA ALA A 356 -13.27 9.06 19.97
C ALA A 356 -12.22 7.94 20.15
N VAL A 357 -12.44 6.82 19.45
CA VAL A 357 -11.49 5.72 19.26
C VAL A 357 -11.15 5.62 17.78
N ILE A 358 -9.86 5.76 17.45
CA ILE A 358 -9.33 5.72 16.09
C ILE A 358 -8.44 4.49 15.92
N TRP A 359 -8.89 3.52 15.14
CA TRP A 359 -8.15 2.29 14.86
C TRP A 359 -7.09 2.52 13.77
N CYS A 360 -5.83 2.59 14.15
CA CYS A 360 -4.66 2.64 13.27
C CYS A 360 -4.01 1.25 13.15
N THR A 361 -4.85 0.22 13.05
CA THR A 361 -4.51 -1.21 13.15
C THR A 361 -4.23 -1.88 11.81
N GLY A 362 -4.26 -1.11 10.73
CA GLY A 362 -3.83 -1.54 9.41
C GLY A 362 -4.89 -2.28 8.61
N PHE A 363 -4.46 -3.22 7.78
CA PHE A 363 -5.32 -3.91 6.81
C PHE A 363 -5.12 -5.43 6.89
N ALA A 364 -6.18 -6.17 6.61
CA ALA A 364 -6.22 -7.63 6.68
C ALA A 364 -5.72 -8.32 5.40
N ASP A 365 -5.66 -7.60 4.27
CA ASP A 365 -5.36 -8.12 2.93
C ASP A 365 -3.87 -8.11 2.57
N ARG A 366 -3.02 -8.72 3.41
CA ARG A 366 -1.57 -8.79 3.16
C ARG A 366 -1.19 -9.78 2.06
N ASP A 367 -2.02 -10.79 1.84
CA ASP A 367 -1.87 -11.76 0.77
C ASP A 367 -2.97 -11.51 -0.27
N VAL A 368 -2.58 -11.21 -1.51
CA VAL A 368 -3.54 -10.97 -2.60
C VAL A 368 -4.54 -12.11 -2.72
N ARG A 369 -4.18 -13.37 -2.44
CA ARG A 369 -5.10 -14.51 -2.54
C ARG A 369 -6.34 -14.35 -1.67
N SER A 370 -6.21 -13.69 -0.52
CA SER A 370 -7.32 -13.44 0.42
C SER A 370 -8.33 -12.39 -0.07
N VAL A 371 -8.00 -11.66 -1.14
CA VAL A 371 -8.85 -10.62 -1.74
C VAL A 371 -9.03 -10.76 -3.25
N ALA A 372 -8.25 -11.61 -3.90
CA ALA A 372 -8.24 -11.78 -5.35
C ALA A 372 -9.62 -12.21 -5.86
N ALA A 373 -10.26 -13.18 -5.21
CA ALA A 373 -11.60 -13.61 -5.61
C ALA A 373 -12.59 -12.44 -5.61
N GLU A 374 -12.59 -11.60 -4.57
CA GLU A 374 -13.45 -10.40 -4.51
C GLU A 374 -13.09 -9.39 -5.61
N ILE A 375 -11.81 -9.10 -5.80
CA ILE A 375 -11.28 -8.20 -6.85
C ILE A 375 -11.69 -8.67 -8.26
N LEU A 376 -11.77 -9.97 -8.46
CA LEU A 376 -12.09 -10.59 -9.74
C LEU A 376 -13.61 -10.79 -9.95
N GLY A 377 -14.46 -10.48 -8.98
CA GLY A 377 -15.93 -10.53 -9.11
C GLY A 377 -16.66 -11.49 -8.15
N GLY A 378 -15.97 -12.04 -7.15
CA GLY A 378 -16.56 -12.84 -6.08
C GLY A 378 -16.80 -14.31 -6.47
N GLU A 379 -17.95 -14.87 -6.09
CA GLU A 379 -18.27 -16.29 -6.34
C GLU A 379 -19.16 -16.51 -7.58
N LYS A 380 -19.33 -15.48 -8.42
CA LYS A 380 -20.04 -15.65 -9.70
C LYS A 380 -19.23 -16.57 -10.61
N HIS A 381 -19.90 -17.54 -11.23
CA HIS A 381 -19.30 -18.61 -12.05
C HIS A 381 -18.41 -19.59 -11.24
N THR A 382 -19.01 -20.42 -10.39
CA THR A 382 -18.43 -21.74 -10.10
C THR A 382 -18.57 -22.58 -11.37
N ALA A 383 -17.47 -22.80 -12.09
CA ALA A 383 -17.56 -23.34 -13.44
C ALA A 383 -18.12 -24.78 -13.41
N SER A 384 -19.22 -25.02 -14.13
CA SER A 384 -19.69 -26.37 -14.48
C SER A 384 -18.85 -27.01 -15.59
N ASP A 385 -17.96 -26.24 -16.22
CA ASP A 385 -17.07 -26.64 -17.31
C ASP A 385 -15.60 -26.43 -16.89
N GLU A 386 -14.83 -27.52 -16.83
CA GLU A 386 -13.41 -27.51 -16.43
C GLU A 386 -12.51 -26.63 -17.34
N ARG A 387 -12.99 -26.24 -18.52
CA ARG A 387 -12.28 -25.36 -19.47
C ARG A 387 -12.34 -23.89 -19.07
N ILE A 388 -13.32 -23.52 -18.24
CA ILE A 388 -13.55 -22.15 -17.81
C ILE A 388 -13.11 -21.99 -16.36
N LEU A 389 -12.29 -20.99 -16.07
CA LEU A 389 -11.93 -20.63 -14.69
C LEU A 389 -12.69 -19.38 -14.29
N GLY A 390 -13.47 -19.48 -13.20
CA GLY A 390 -14.11 -18.34 -12.56
C GLY A 390 -13.19 -17.63 -11.56
N PRO A 391 -13.64 -16.54 -10.95
CA PRO A 391 -12.82 -15.70 -10.07
C PRO A 391 -12.20 -16.46 -8.89
N ARG A 392 -12.93 -17.43 -8.30
CA ARG A 392 -12.43 -18.26 -7.19
C ARG A 392 -11.37 -19.24 -7.67
N GLU A 393 -11.62 -19.95 -8.77
CA GLU A 393 -10.67 -20.87 -9.37
C GLU A 393 -9.38 -20.17 -9.82
N ILE A 394 -9.50 -18.93 -10.30
CA ILE A 394 -8.35 -18.06 -10.62
C ILE A 394 -7.59 -17.72 -9.34
N ALA A 395 -8.28 -17.22 -8.30
CA ALA A 395 -7.66 -16.82 -7.04
C ALA A 395 -6.89 -17.97 -6.37
N ASP A 396 -7.42 -19.19 -6.37
CA ASP A 396 -6.79 -20.38 -5.78
C ASP A 396 -5.48 -20.80 -6.51
N ARG A 397 -5.34 -20.39 -7.77
CA ARG A 397 -4.16 -20.67 -8.61
C ARG A 397 -3.08 -19.60 -8.50
N LEU A 398 -3.36 -18.44 -7.92
CA LEU A 398 -2.35 -17.40 -7.75
C LEU A 398 -1.18 -17.91 -6.90
N ASP A 399 0.04 -17.61 -7.34
CA ASP A 399 1.22 -17.70 -6.49
C ASP A 399 1.07 -16.75 -5.29
N ALA A 400 1.73 -17.09 -4.18
CA ALA A 400 1.84 -16.18 -3.06
C ALA A 400 2.50 -14.87 -3.53
N THR A 401 1.93 -13.74 -3.12
CA THR A 401 2.46 -12.40 -3.43
C THR A 401 3.01 -11.76 -2.16
N TRP A 402 4.00 -10.90 -2.31
CA TRP A 402 4.62 -10.16 -1.20
C TRP A 402 5.39 -11.06 -0.21
N GLY A 403 6.26 -10.52 0.62
CA GLY A 403 7.24 -11.32 1.37
C GLY A 403 8.34 -11.92 0.48
N VAL A 404 9.40 -12.41 1.10
CA VAL A 404 10.59 -12.93 0.42
C VAL A 404 10.54 -14.46 0.27
N ASP A 405 10.98 -15.00 -0.87
CA ASP A 405 11.16 -16.46 -1.07
C ASP A 405 12.56 -16.96 -0.65
N SER A 406 12.84 -18.24 -0.88
CA SER A 406 14.11 -18.87 -0.55
C SER A 406 15.30 -18.30 -1.31
N GLU A 407 15.07 -17.65 -2.46
CA GLU A 407 16.11 -16.99 -3.24
C GLU A 407 16.40 -15.56 -2.76
N GLY A 408 15.61 -15.07 -1.80
CA GLY A 408 15.75 -13.71 -1.32
C GLY A 408 15.03 -12.68 -2.18
N GLU A 409 14.05 -13.09 -3.00
CA GLU A 409 13.27 -12.22 -3.89
C GLU A 409 11.79 -12.08 -3.50
N ILE A 410 11.15 -11.00 -3.95
CA ILE A 410 9.75 -10.75 -3.66
C ILE A 410 8.86 -11.74 -4.42
N ARG A 411 8.00 -12.43 -3.68
CA ARG A 411 7.12 -13.48 -4.22
C ARG A 411 6.06 -12.92 -5.17
N GLY A 412 5.84 -13.61 -6.29
CA GLY A 412 4.67 -13.45 -7.17
C GLY A 412 4.48 -12.07 -7.82
N MET A 413 5.41 -11.13 -7.68
CA MET A 413 5.30 -9.79 -8.25
C MET A 413 6.08 -9.70 -9.57
N TRP A 414 5.54 -8.95 -10.55
CA TRP A 414 6.23 -8.56 -11.79
C TRP A 414 6.69 -9.70 -12.69
N LYS A 415 6.09 -10.88 -12.53
CA LYS A 415 6.32 -12.09 -13.33
C LYS A 415 5.01 -12.79 -13.63
N ARG A 416 5.04 -13.71 -14.58
CA ARG A 416 3.87 -14.56 -14.91
C ARG A 416 3.56 -15.48 -13.73
N HIS A 417 2.29 -15.65 -13.40
CA HIS A 417 1.86 -16.63 -12.41
C HIS A 417 1.88 -18.04 -13.02
N LEU A 418 2.49 -19.02 -12.35
CA LEU A 418 2.79 -20.30 -12.99
C LEU A 418 1.56 -21.14 -13.32
N ARG A 419 0.56 -21.06 -12.45
CA ARG A 419 -0.67 -21.85 -12.56
C ARG A 419 -1.79 -21.12 -13.31
N LEU A 420 -1.48 -19.97 -13.92
CA LEU A 420 -2.40 -19.16 -14.71
C LEU A 420 -1.69 -18.63 -15.95
N GLU A 421 -2.26 -18.90 -17.12
CA GLU A 421 -1.72 -18.33 -18.35
C GLU A 421 -2.08 -16.85 -18.46
N ASN A 422 -1.13 -16.02 -18.89
CA ASN A 422 -1.40 -14.62 -19.21
C ASN A 422 -1.96 -13.78 -18.03
N TYR A 423 -1.68 -14.19 -16.80
CA TYR A 423 -2.01 -13.45 -15.58
C TYR A 423 -0.76 -12.89 -14.90
N TRP A 424 -0.84 -11.63 -14.49
CA TRP A 424 0.28 -10.88 -13.92
C TRP A 424 -0.16 -10.06 -12.72
N VAL A 425 0.74 -9.85 -11.75
CA VAL A 425 0.52 -8.92 -10.64
C VAL A 425 1.54 -7.80 -10.68
N MET A 426 1.04 -6.57 -10.61
CA MET A 426 1.81 -5.33 -10.58
C MET A 426 1.49 -4.56 -9.29
N GLY A 427 2.51 -4.01 -8.65
CA GLY A 427 2.36 -3.28 -7.40
C GLY A 427 3.71 -3.03 -6.75
N GLY A 428 3.70 -2.86 -5.44
CA GLY A 428 4.85 -2.41 -4.67
C GLY A 428 4.90 -0.88 -4.58
N TYR A 429 6.11 -0.35 -4.45
CA TYR A 429 6.39 1.07 -4.24
C TYR A 429 6.57 1.84 -5.53
N THR A 430 6.50 3.17 -5.53
CA THR A 430 6.65 3.96 -6.77
C THR A 430 7.96 3.69 -7.51
N GLN A 431 9.07 3.54 -6.77
CA GLN A 431 10.36 3.10 -7.29
C GLN A 431 10.25 1.74 -8.00
N GLN A 432 9.60 0.76 -7.38
CA GLN A 432 9.34 -0.56 -7.97
C GLN A 432 8.41 -0.48 -9.18
N HIS A 433 7.40 0.40 -9.16
CA HIS A 433 6.55 0.64 -10.33
C HIS A 433 7.37 1.14 -11.52
N ARG A 434 8.24 2.12 -11.29
CA ARG A 434 9.10 2.70 -12.32
C ARG A 434 10.05 1.68 -12.92
N TRP A 435 10.67 0.84 -12.08
CA TRP A 435 11.62 -0.19 -12.49
C TRP A 435 10.94 -1.39 -13.15
N HIS A 436 10.05 -2.07 -12.43
CA HIS A 436 9.49 -3.35 -12.86
C HIS A 436 8.41 -3.23 -13.93
N SER A 437 7.76 -2.07 -14.10
CA SER A 437 6.80 -1.86 -15.22
C SER A 437 7.44 -2.11 -16.57
N ARG A 438 8.73 -1.78 -16.75
CA ARG A 438 9.46 -2.03 -17.99
C ARG A 438 9.63 -3.54 -18.22
N THR A 439 10.12 -4.25 -17.21
CA THR A 439 10.36 -5.70 -17.28
C THR A 439 9.05 -6.45 -17.51
N LEU A 440 7.98 -6.07 -16.83
CA LEU A 440 6.67 -6.69 -16.99
C LEU A 440 6.07 -6.40 -18.38
N ALA A 441 6.15 -5.16 -18.88
CA ALA A 441 5.66 -4.83 -20.21
C ALA A 441 6.41 -5.59 -21.33
N LEU A 442 7.73 -5.79 -21.18
CA LEU A 442 8.52 -6.60 -22.12
C LEU A 442 8.13 -8.08 -22.09
N GLN A 443 7.89 -8.65 -20.91
CA GLN A 443 7.38 -10.03 -20.78
C GLN A 443 6.00 -10.17 -21.44
N ILE A 444 5.09 -9.24 -21.17
CA ILE A 444 3.74 -9.23 -21.78
C ILE A 444 3.83 -9.14 -23.30
N LYS A 445 4.65 -8.22 -23.83
CA LYS A 445 4.88 -8.09 -25.28
C LYS A 445 5.43 -9.38 -25.87
N ALA A 446 6.47 -9.94 -25.27
CA ALA A 446 7.06 -11.20 -25.73
C ALA A 446 6.06 -12.36 -25.67
N ALA A 447 5.14 -12.39 -24.70
CA ALA A 447 4.07 -13.36 -24.63
C ALA A 447 3.05 -13.19 -25.78
N LEU A 448 2.64 -11.95 -26.07
CA LEU A 448 1.74 -11.62 -27.19
C LEU A 448 2.35 -11.99 -28.55
N GLU A 449 3.66 -11.85 -28.70
CA GLU A 449 4.42 -12.20 -29.91
C GLU A 449 4.84 -13.68 -29.97
N GLY A 450 4.57 -14.47 -28.93
CA GLY A 450 4.95 -15.90 -28.87
C GLY A 450 6.44 -16.17 -28.65
N ILE A 451 7.22 -15.15 -28.28
CA ILE A 451 8.69 -15.21 -28.10
C ILE A 451 9.14 -15.11 -26.63
N LEU A 452 8.22 -15.16 -25.66
CA LEU A 452 8.58 -15.14 -24.23
C LEU A 452 9.57 -16.28 -23.93
N PRO A 453 10.77 -16.03 -23.37
CA PRO A 453 11.75 -17.10 -23.14
C PRO A 453 11.26 -18.12 -22.10
N PRO A 454 11.72 -19.39 -22.15
CA PRO A 454 11.32 -20.43 -21.20
C PRO A 454 11.52 -20.04 -19.72
N ALA A 455 12.60 -19.32 -19.40
CA ALA A 455 12.89 -18.83 -18.05
C ALA A 455 11.82 -17.88 -17.46
N TYR A 456 10.97 -17.30 -18.31
CA TYR A 456 9.83 -16.46 -17.89
C TYR A 456 8.47 -17.16 -18.08
N ARG A 457 8.45 -18.38 -18.65
CA ARG A 457 7.28 -19.25 -18.72
C ARG A 457 7.21 -20.19 -17.52
N GLU A 458 8.37 -20.67 -17.08
CA GLU A 458 8.56 -21.63 -15.99
C GLU A 458 9.45 -20.97 -14.93
N THR A 459 9.06 -21.02 -13.65
CA THR A 459 9.98 -20.67 -12.56
C THR A 459 10.74 -21.93 -12.21
N LEU A 460 12.04 -21.95 -12.48
CA LEU A 460 12.93 -23.05 -12.11
C LEU A 460 13.01 -23.20 -10.58
N GLY A 461 13.16 -24.42 -10.05
CA GLY A 461 13.56 -24.66 -8.66
C GLY A 461 12.46 -24.85 -7.60
N ARG A 462 11.32 -25.48 -7.93
CA ARG A 462 10.29 -25.89 -6.95
C ARG A 462 10.14 -27.42 -6.78
N ASP A 463 11.18 -28.18 -7.11
CA ASP A 463 11.30 -29.59 -6.70
C ASP A 463 11.92 -29.69 -5.30
#